data_AF-A0A8S9ZJJ6-F1
#
_entry.id   AF-A0A8S9ZJJ6-F1
#
_cell.length_a   1.000
_cell.length_b   1.000
_cell.length_c   1.000
_cell.angle_alpha   90.00
_cell.angle_beta   90.00
_cell.angle_gamma   90.00
#
_symmetry.space_group_name_H-M   'P 1'
#
loop_
_entity.id
_entity.type
_entity.pdbx_description
1 polymer ?
#
loop_
_entity_poly.entity_id
_entity_poly.type
_entity_poly.pdbx_seq_one_letter_code
_entity_poly.pdbx_strand_id
1 'polypeptide(L)'
;MDFSKGEKAEAIRQKFADIVNKNKAIDTIVRLCSILSGEKIDCQIQPNLIPFYKFAPLTSSDVERSFSIYKSVLSDNRMSFTLDNLEKYLICVYNSKND
;
A
#
# COMPACT_ATOMS: atom_id res chain seq x y z
N MET A 1 25.86 8.03 -2.95
CA MET A 1 25.33 8.11 -4.33
C MET A 1 25.06 9.57 -4.61
N ASP A 2 25.94 10.24 -5.37
CA ASP A 2 25.87 11.66 -5.67
C ASP A 2 24.85 11.88 -6.81
N PHE A 3 23.63 12.26 -6.44
CA PHE A 3 22.59 12.62 -7.41
C PHE A 3 22.96 13.99 -8.02
N SER A 4 23.70 13.92 -9.13
CA SER A 4 23.95 14.97 -10.14
C SER A 4 23.43 16.38 -9.81
N LYS A 5 24.35 17.33 -9.67
CA LYS A 5 24.03 18.75 -9.44
C LYS A 5 23.37 19.36 -10.70
N GLY A 6 22.22 20.01 -10.52
CA GLY A 6 21.46 20.68 -11.58
C GLY A 6 20.05 21.04 -11.12
N GLU A 7 19.45 22.06 -11.73
CA GLU A 7 18.11 22.57 -11.37
C GLU A 7 17.03 21.48 -11.38
N LYS A 8 17.04 20.62 -12.41
CA LYS A 8 16.12 19.48 -12.51
C LYS A 8 16.32 18.44 -11.40
N ALA A 9 17.56 18.20 -10.98
CA ALA A 9 17.85 17.25 -9.90
C ALA A 9 17.43 17.81 -8.54
N GLU A 10 17.56 19.12 -8.33
CA GLU A 10 17.05 19.78 -7.13
C GLU A 10 15.53 19.71 -7.05
N ALA A 11 14.82 19.98 -8.15
CA ALA A 11 13.38 19.83 -8.21
C ALA A 11 12.90 18.40 -7.88
N ILE A 12 13.63 17.38 -8.35
CA ILE A 12 13.34 15.97 -8.02
C ILE A 12 13.59 15.70 -6.54
N ARG A 13 14.72 16.16 -5.97
CA ARG A 13 15.04 16.00 -4.54
C ARG A 13 13.99 16.64 -3.67
N GLN A 14 13.59 17.86 -3.99
CA GLN A 14 12.60 18.60 -3.24
C GLN A 14 11.24 17.91 -3.28
N LYS A 15 10.80 17.45 -4.47
CA LYS A 15 9.59 16.65 -4.61
C LYS A 15 9.64 15.34 -3.80
N PHE A 16 10.78 14.66 -3.81
CA PHE A 16 10.98 13.45 -3.02
C PHE A 16 10.86 13.73 -1.52
N ALA A 17 11.56 14.75 -1.03
CA ALA A 17 11.50 15.17 0.36
C ALA A 17 10.07 15.56 0.78
N ASP A 18 9.35 16.30 -0.06
CA ASP A 18 7.96 16.69 0.18
C ASP A 18 7.02 15.48 0.30
N ILE A 19 7.18 14.48 -0.59
CA ILE A 19 6.36 13.26 -0.57
C ILE A 19 6.67 12.44 0.69
N VAL A 20 7.94 12.27 1.04
CA VAL A 20 8.36 11.54 2.23
C VAL A 20 7.83 12.22 3.49
N ASN A 21 7.99 13.54 3.61
CA ASN A 21 7.51 14.32 4.76
C ASN A 21 5.98 14.29 4.91
N LYS A 22 5.24 14.23 3.80
CA LYS A 22 3.78 14.07 3.84
C LYS A 22 3.35 12.68 4.30
N ASN A 23 4.12 11.64 3.98
CA ASN A 23 3.81 10.25 4.31
C ASN A 23 4.46 9.81 5.63
N LYS A 24 3.95 10.30 6.77
CA LYS A 24 4.44 9.92 8.12
C LYS A 24 4.45 8.40 8.39
N ALA A 25 3.61 7.64 7.69
CA ALA A 25 3.56 6.19 7.81
C ALA A 25 4.79 5.48 7.22
N ILE A 26 5.59 6.15 6.39
CA ILE A 26 6.78 5.56 5.76
C ILE A 26 7.81 5.12 6.81
N ASP A 27 7.98 5.88 7.89
CA ASP A 27 8.90 5.55 8.98
C ASP A 27 8.45 4.27 9.71
N THR A 28 7.14 4.10 9.89
CA THR A 28 6.55 2.88 10.47
C THR A 28 6.79 1.67 9.58
N ILE A 29 6.61 1.83 8.26
CA ILE A 29 6.83 0.78 7.27
C ILE A 29 8.31 0.38 7.23
N VAL A 30 9.24 1.34 7.16
CA VAL A 30 10.69 1.08 7.19
C VAL A 30 11.08 0.32 8.45
N ARG A 31 10.52 0.71 9.60
CA ARG A 31 10.75 0.01 10.86
C ARG A 31 10.24 -1.43 10.82
N LEU A 32 9.03 -1.65 10.32
CA LEU A 32 8.46 -2.98 10.10
C LEU A 32 9.34 -3.83 9.20
N CYS A 33 9.86 -3.28 8.11
CA CYS A 33 10.79 -3.97 7.23
C CYS A 33 12.06 -4.41 7.98
N SER A 34 12.69 -3.52 8.77
CA SER A 34 13.86 -3.90 9.58
C SER A 34 13.56 -5.03 10.58
N ILE A 35 12.34 -5.08 11.14
CA ILE A 35 11.92 -6.16 12.04
C ILE A 35 11.73 -7.47 11.27
N LEU A 36 11.04 -7.42 10.13
CA LEU A 36 10.80 -8.58 9.28
C LEU A 36 12.10 -9.15 8.70
N SER A 37 13.09 -8.31 8.45
CA SER A 37 14.45 -8.71 8.03
C SER A 37 15.31 -9.25 9.18
N GLY A 38 14.87 -9.14 10.43
CA GLY A 38 15.62 -9.58 11.61
C GLY A 38 16.74 -8.64 12.05
N GLU A 39 16.82 -7.43 11.47
CA GLU A 39 17.87 -6.45 11.82
C GLU A 39 17.60 -5.73 13.14
N LYS A 40 16.32 -5.56 13.50
CA LYS A 40 15.90 -4.86 14.72
C LYS A 40 14.75 -5.60 15.40
N ILE A 41 14.71 -5.54 16.72
CA ILE A 41 13.56 -5.98 17.50
C ILE A 41 12.89 -4.71 18.04
N ASP A 42 11.63 -4.50 17.70
CA ASP A 42 10.82 -3.41 18.25
C ASP A 42 9.66 -3.97 19.07
N CYS A 43 9.59 -3.59 20.34
CA CYS A 43 8.55 -4.00 21.28
C CYS A 43 7.25 -3.21 21.12
N GLN A 44 7.24 -2.14 20.29
CA GLN A 44 6.06 -1.28 20.10
C GLN A 44 4.98 -1.93 19.21
N ILE A 45 5.30 -2.98 18.46
CA ILE A 45 4.37 -3.71 17.60
C ILE A 45 4.08 -5.06 18.25
N GLN A 46 2.79 -5.41 18.36
CA GLN A 46 2.42 -6.71 18.91
C GLN A 46 2.99 -7.84 18.02
N PRO A 47 3.74 -8.81 18.57
CA PRO A 47 4.45 -9.80 17.77
C PRO A 47 3.57 -10.63 16.83
N ASN A 48 2.32 -10.90 17.23
CA ASN A 48 1.33 -11.60 16.42
C ASN A 48 0.91 -10.82 15.17
N LEU A 49 1.04 -9.49 15.16
CA LEU A 49 0.67 -8.64 14.02
C LEU A 49 1.78 -8.54 12.97
N ILE A 50 3.05 -8.73 13.37
CA ILE A 50 4.23 -8.56 12.52
C ILE A 50 4.15 -9.37 11.21
N PRO A 51 3.76 -10.66 11.21
CA PRO A 51 3.70 -11.44 9.97
C PRO A 51 2.67 -10.92 8.96
N PHE A 52 1.57 -10.31 9.43
CA PHE A 52 0.53 -9.77 8.55
C PHE A 52 1.00 -8.54 7.77
N TYR A 53 1.91 -7.75 8.34
CA TYR A 53 2.48 -6.58 7.67
C TYR A 53 3.42 -6.94 6.50
N LYS A 54 3.81 -8.21 6.33
CA LYS A 54 4.53 -8.66 5.12
C LYS A 54 3.75 -8.38 3.83
N PHE A 55 2.42 -8.33 3.92
CA PHE A 55 1.52 -8.09 2.79
C PHE A 55 0.99 -6.64 2.75
N ALA A 56 1.53 -5.75 3.59
CA ALA A 56 1.09 -4.37 3.60
C ALA A 56 1.46 -3.69 2.26
N PRO A 57 0.52 -2.97 1.63
CA PRO A 57 0.80 -2.26 0.39
C PRO A 57 1.82 -1.15 0.65
N LEU A 58 2.97 -1.22 -0.03
CA LEU A 58 4.05 -0.24 0.08
C LEU A 58 3.76 1.04 -0.71
N THR A 59 2.90 0.93 -1.73
CA THR A 59 2.57 2.05 -2.62
C THR A 59 1.06 2.24 -2.72
N SER A 60 0.61 3.49 -2.92
CA SER A 60 -0.80 3.78 -3.19
C SER A 60 -1.28 3.05 -4.44
N SER A 61 -0.40 2.77 -5.40
CA SER A 61 -0.69 2.03 -6.62
C SER A 61 -1.27 0.63 -6.35
N ASP A 62 -0.85 -0.05 -5.28
CA ASP A 62 -1.39 -1.38 -4.91
C ASP A 62 -2.80 -1.28 -4.34
N VAL A 63 -3.06 -0.18 -3.64
CA VAL A 63 -4.39 0.17 -3.13
C VAL A 63 -5.29 0.60 -4.29
N GLU A 64 -4.82 1.46 -5.19
CA GLU A 64 -5.54 1.95 -6.38
C GLU A 64 -5.92 0.82 -7.35
N ARG A 65 -5.05 -0.18 -7.56
CA ARG A 65 -5.36 -1.36 -8.36
C ARG A 65 -6.54 -2.15 -7.77
N SER A 66 -6.58 -2.25 -6.44
CA SER A 66 -7.69 -2.87 -5.71
C SER A 66 -8.95 -2.00 -5.81
N PHE A 67 -8.84 -0.68 -5.64
CA PHE A 67 -9.94 0.29 -5.85
C PHE A 67 -10.50 0.31 -7.28
N SER A 68 -9.67 0.02 -8.28
CA SER A 68 -10.12 -0.12 -9.67
C SER A 68 -11.07 -1.32 -9.84
N ILE A 69 -10.89 -2.40 -9.08
CA ILE A 69 -11.84 -3.53 -9.06
C ILE A 69 -13.18 -3.07 -8.49
N TYR A 70 -13.16 -2.26 -7.44
CA TYR A 70 -14.39 -1.72 -6.86
C TYR A 70 -15.12 -0.73 -7.75
N LYS A 71 -14.54 -0.23 -8.86
CA LYS A 71 -15.29 0.63 -9.80
C LYS A 71 -16.56 -0.06 -10.29
N SER A 72 -16.56 -1.36 -10.61
CA SER A 72 -17.78 -2.03 -11.09
C SER A 72 -18.90 -2.08 -10.03
N VAL A 73 -18.52 -2.10 -8.75
CA VAL A 73 -19.42 -2.13 -7.59
C VAL A 73 -19.88 -0.72 -7.21
N LEU A 74 -18.99 0.26 -7.29
CA LEU A 74 -19.20 1.65 -6.85
C LEU A 74 -19.71 2.58 -7.97
N SER A 75 -19.68 2.13 -9.23
CA SER A 75 -20.29 2.85 -10.35
C SER A 75 -21.81 2.86 -10.20
N ASP A 76 -22.49 3.88 -10.73
CA ASP A 76 -23.95 4.05 -10.72
C ASP A 76 -24.77 2.91 -11.37
N ASN A 77 -24.11 1.84 -11.84
CA ASN A 77 -24.80 0.63 -12.24
C ASN A 77 -25.36 -0.07 -11.00
N ARG A 78 -26.68 0.09 -10.83
CA ARG A 78 -27.54 -0.27 -9.68
C ARG A 78 -27.58 -1.76 -9.30
N MET A 79 -26.45 -2.46 -9.27
CA MET A 79 -26.42 -3.77 -8.61
C MET A 79 -26.44 -3.54 -7.10
N SER A 80 -27.65 -3.58 -6.52
CA SER A 80 -27.81 -3.65 -5.07
C SER A 80 -27.26 -4.98 -4.58
N PHE A 81 -25.99 -5.01 -4.21
CA PHE A 81 -25.44 -6.16 -3.52
C PHE A 81 -25.88 -6.14 -2.06
N THR A 82 -26.30 -7.29 -1.55
CA THR A 82 -26.20 -7.55 -0.11
C THR A 82 -24.72 -7.70 0.24
N LEU A 83 -24.35 -7.46 1.51
CA LEU A 83 -22.97 -7.61 1.95
C LEU A 83 -22.40 -9.01 1.62
N ASP A 84 -23.19 -10.06 1.81
CA ASP A 84 -22.81 -11.44 1.46
C ASP A 84 -22.52 -11.62 -0.05
N ASN A 85 -23.32 -10.98 -0.91
CA ASN A 85 -23.13 -11.09 -2.35
C ASN A 85 -21.95 -10.24 -2.81
N LEU A 86 -21.68 -9.12 -2.15
CA LEU A 86 -20.48 -8.31 -2.37
C LEU A 86 -19.22 -9.09 -2.00
N GLU A 87 -19.19 -9.75 -0.85
CA GLU A 87 -18.05 -10.57 -0.42
C GLU A 87 -17.74 -11.68 -1.45
N LYS A 88 -18.76 -12.44 -1.87
CA LYS A 88 -18.62 -13.47 -2.91
C LYS A 88 -18.11 -12.90 -4.23
N TYR A 89 -18.64 -11.75 -4.65
CA TYR A 89 -18.21 -11.07 -5.87
C TYR A 89 -16.73 -10.68 -5.81
N LEU A 90 -16.27 -10.13 -4.68
CA LEU A 90 -14.87 -9.73 -4.51
C LEU A 90 -13.92 -10.94 -4.58
N ILE A 91 -14.30 -12.06 -3.95
CA ILE A 91 -13.54 -13.31 -4.01
C ILE A 91 -13.44 -13.80 -5.46
N CYS A 92 -14.56 -13.83 -6.20
CA CYS A 92 -14.58 -14.26 -7.60
C CYS A 92 -13.69 -13.38 -8.49
N VAL A 93 -13.79 -12.06 -8.37
CA VAL A 93 -13.00 -11.12 -9.20
C VAL A 93 -11.51 -11.15 -8.86
N TYR A 94 -11.16 -11.34 -7.58
CA TYR A 94 -9.77 -11.50 -7.18
C TYR A 94 -9.16 -12.77 -7.76
N ASN A 95 -9.86 -13.90 -7.65
CA ASN A 95 -9.39 -15.19 -8.17
C ASN A 95 -9.28 -15.20 -9.69
N SER A 96 -10.21 -14.56 -10.40
CA SER A 96 -10.18 -14.48 -11.87
C SER A 96 -9.02 -13.64 -12.44
N LYS A 97 -8.28 -12.91 -11.60
CA LYS A 97 -7.12 -12.10 -12.02
C LYS A 97 -5.76 -12.76 -11.72
N ASN A 98 -5.76 -13.87 -11.00
CA ASN A 98 -4.55 -14.62 -10.64
C ASN A 98 -4.29 -15.84 -11.55
N ASP A 99 -5.16 -16.08 -12.54
CA ASP A 99 -4.96 -16.98 -13.70
C ASP A 99 -4.51 -16.18 -14.94
#